data_AF-A0A1Y4M7D7-F1
#
_entry.id   AF-A0A1Y4M7D7-F1
#
_cell.length_a   1.000
_cell.length_b   1.000
_cell.length_c   1.000
_cell.angle_alpha   90.00
_cell.angle_beta   90.00
_cell.angle_gamma   90.00
#
_symmetry.space_group_name_H-M   'P 1'
#
loop_
_entity.id
_entity.type
_entity.pdbx_description
1 polymer ?
#
loop_
_entity_poly.entity_id
_entity_poly.type
_entity_poly.pdbx_seq_one_letter_code
_entity_poly.pdbx_strand_id
1 'polypeptide(L)'
;MIPYLTKALGNLFRAPATEKFPKGEPPKAAPGYRGRIIYHPETCVNCGMCMRVCAPQCMERTMEPLPNGDQKITLTFDLTSCTFCSMCADFCARKSIELSDDYMIVGTKPEDFLVSGTFIKKAPPPKLTPEQIAELKAKAEAAKAAKAAAEQADG
;
A
#
# COMPACT_ATOMS: atom_id res chain seq x y z
N MET A 1 -49.94 -18.02 24.64
CA MET A 1 -48.80 -18.68 25.32
C MET A 1 -48.41 -20.02 24.67
N ILE A 2 -49.37 -20.83 24.23
CA ILE A 2 -49.16 -22.14 23.54
C ILE A 2 -48.25 -22.12 22.29
N PRO A 3 -48.29 -21.14 21.34
CA PRO A 3 -47.50 -21.21 20.10
C PRO A 3 -45.97 -21.06 20.29
N TYR A 4 -45.53 -20.59 21.46
CA TYR A 4 -44.10 -20.48 21.79
C TYR A 4 -43.55 -21.77 22.42
N LEU A 5 -44.43 -22.56 23.06
CA LEU A 5 -44.04 -23.83 23.70
C LEU A 5 -43.65 -24.88 22.65
N THR A 6 -44.37 -24.94 21.53
CA THR A 6 -44.05 -25.84 20.41
C THR A 6 -42.73 -25.49 19.74
N LYS A 7 -42.44 -24.18 19.57
CA LYS A 7 -41.14 -23.71 19.06
C LYS A 7 -40.00 -24.00 20.04
N ALA A 8 -40.23 -23.83 21.34
CA ALA A 8 -39.22 -24.11 22.37
C ALA A 8 -38.86 -25.60 22.40
N LEU A 9 -39.86 -26.50 22.37
CA LEU A 9 -39.63 -27.94 22.29
C LEU A 9 -38.90 -28.33 21.00
N GLY A 10 -39.30 -27.76 19.85
CA GLY A 10 -38.64 -28.04 18.57
C GLY A 10 -37.19 -27.53 18.49
N ASN A 11 -36.86 -26.44 19.16
CA ASN A 11 -35.50 -25.90 19.20
C ASN A 11 -34.58 -26.66 20.15
N LEU A 12 -35.11 -27.34 21.19
CA LEU A 12 -34.29 -28.13 22.13
C LEU A 12 -33.58 -29.31 21.44
N PHE A 13 -34.18 -29.84 20.38
CA PHE A 13 -33.61 -30.97 19.61
C PHE A 13 -32.80 -30.52 18.38
N ARG A 14 -32.64 -29.21 18.15
CA ARG A 14 -31.80 -28.69 17.06
C ARG A 14 -30.37 -28.51 17.53
N ALA A 15 -29.42 -28.64 16.61
CA ALA A 15 -28.04 -28.29 16.88
C ALA A 15 -27.93 -26.80 17.28
N PRO A 16 -27.06 -26.45 18.23
CA PRO A 16 -26.86 -25.07 18.64
C PRO A 16 -26.28 -24.26 17.48
N ALA A 17 -26.76 -23.02 17.32
CA ALA A 17 -26.25 -22.08 16.31
C ALA A 17 -24.89 -21.46 16.70
N THR A 18 -24.28 -21.90 17.79
CA THR A 18 -23.04 -21.35 18.35
C THR A 18 -21.81 -22.03 17.76
N GLU A 19 -20.79 -21.26 17.43
CA GLU A 19 -19.47 -21.78 17.08
C GLU A 19 -18.61 -21.95 18.33
N LYS A 20 -17.72 -22.96 18.32
CA LYS A 20 -16.83 -23.26 19.46
C LYS A 20 -15.59 -22.36 19.49
N PHE A 21 -15.72 -21.04 19.38
CA PHE A 21 -14.58 -20.15 19.45
C PHE A 21 -14.07 -20.01 20.90
N PRO A 22 -12.76 -20.08 21.19
CA PRO A 22 -11.61 -20.23 20.28
C PRO A 22 -11.12 -21.70 20.08
N LYS A 23 -11.84 -22.70 20.61
CA LYS A 23 -11.44 -24.12 20.53
C LYS A 23 -11.63 -24.77 19.14
N GLY A 24 -12.48 -24.18 18.28
CA GLY A 24 -12.72 -24.59 16.90
C GLY A 24 -12.06 -23.64 15.89
N GLU A 25 -12.26 -23.92 14.60
CA GLU A 25 -11.81 -23.00 13.54
C GLU A 25 -12.54 -21.65 13.66
N PRO A 26 -11.81 -20.52 13.60
CA PRO A 26 -12.44 -19.21 13.56
C PRO A 26 -13.30 -19.07 12.30
N PRO A 27 -14.42 -18.34 12.37
CA PRO A 27 -15.27 -18.11 11.21
C PRO A 27 -14.47 -17.43 10.10
N LYS A 28 -14.53 -17.95 8.88
CA LYS A 28 -13.84 -17.32 7.75
C LYS A 28 -14.44 -15.95 7.47
N ALA A 29 -13.58 -14.97 7.21
CA ALA A 29 -14.04 -13.65 6.80
C ALA A 29 -14.86 -13.75 5.50
N ALA A 30 -15.87 -12.90 5.37
CA ALA A 30 -16.66 -12.84 4.14
C ALA A 30 -15.79 -12.36 2.96
N PRO A 31 -16.11 -12.75 1.71
CA PRO A 31 -15.44 -12.19 0.54
C PRO A 31 -15.54 -10.66 0.50
N GLY A 32 -14.40 -9.98 0.34
CA GLY A 32 -14.33 -8.52 0.36
C GLY A 32 -14.42 -7.90 1.76
N TYR A 33 -14.15 -8.68 2.81
CA TYR A 33 -14.00 -8.17 4.15
C TYR A 33 -12.96 -7.04 4.22
N ARG A 34 -13.18 -6.11 5.15
CA ARG A 34 -12.37 -4.89 5.34
C ARG A 34 -11.59 -4.98 6.63
N GLY A 35 -10.55 -5.81 6.63
CA GLY A 35 -9.68 -6.06 7.79
C GLY A 35 -8.43 -5.21 7.82
N ARG A 36 -7.36 -5.76 8.40
CA ARG A 36 -6.05 -5.10 8.58
C ARG A 36 -5.57 -4.50 7.26
N ILE A 37 -5.09 -3.26 7.32
CA ILE A 37 -4.51 -2.61 6.15
C ILE A 37 -3.18 -3.30 5.83
N ILE A 38 -3.01 -3.68 4.56
CA ILE A 38 -1.72 -4.06 4.00
C ILE A 38 -1.29 -2.94 3.05
N TYR A 39 -0.04 -2.50 3.22
CA TYR A 39 0.56 -1.43 2.44
C TYR A 39 1.77 -1.96 1.67
N HIS A 40 1.76 -1.70 0.37
CA HIS A 40 2.72 -2.13 -0.64
C HIS A 40 3.58 -0.93 -1.08
N PRO A 41 4.64 -0.58 -0.34
CA PRO A 41 5.41 0.65 -0.55
C PRO A 41 6.10 0.71 -1.93
N GLU A 42 6.44 -0.42 -2.52
CA GLU A 42 7.12 -0.55 -3.81
C GLU A 42 6.29 -0.11 -5.01
N THR A 43 4.96 -0.16 -4.91
CA THR A 43 4.05 0.30 -5.97
C THR A 43 3.60 1.74 -5.78
N CYS A 44 3.87 2.33 -4.60
CA CYS A 44 3.43 3.66 -4.22
C CYS A 44 4.21 4.75 -4.96
N VAL A 45 3.50 5.82 -5.35
CA VAL A 45 4.09 6.96 -6.08
C VAL A 45 4.03 8.28 -5.28
N ASN A 46 3.64 8.21 -4.00
CA ASN A 46 3.45 9.38 -3.13
C ASN A 46 2.52 10.46 -3.74
N CYS A 47 1.37 10.06 -4.30
CA CYS A 47 0.39 11.01 -4.83
C CYS A 47 -0.43 11.72 -3.74
N GLY A 48 -0.49 11.15 -2.53
CA GLY A 48 -1.22 11.72 -1.38
C GLY A 48 -2.75 11.59 -1.44
N MET A 49 -3.31 10.93 -2.46
CA MET A 49 -4.77 10.80 -2.59
C MET A 49 -5.39 10.04 -1.41
N CYS A 50 -4.74 8.95 -0.96
CA CYS A 50 -5.18 8.16 0.19
C CYS A 50 -5.31 9.02 1.46
N MET A 51 -4.34 9.88 1.73
CA MET A 51 -4.36 10.80 2.88
C MET A 51 -5.51 11.80 2.78
N ARG A 52 -5.78 12.30 1.57
CA ARG A 52 -6.84 13.29 1.35
C ARG A 52 -8.25 12.73 1.54
N VAL A 53 -8.49 11.47 1.14
CA VAL A 53 -9.81 10.83 1.26
C VAL A 53 -10.05 10.20 2.64
N CYS A 54 -9.03 10.16 3.51
CA CYS A 54 -9.14 9.58 4.82
C CYS A 54 -9.89 10.51 5.77
N ALA A 55 -11.16 10.21 6.04
CA ALA A 55 -11.98 10.97 6.97
C ALA A 55 -11.37 11.12 8.39
N PRO A 56 -10.83 10.07 9.04
CA PRO A 56 -10.19 10.23 10.35
C PRO A 56 -8.75 10.75 10.28
N GLN A 57 -8.20 10.98 9.09
CA GLN A 57 -6.80 11.41 8.89
C GLN A 57 -5.77 10.51 9.60
N CYS A 58 -6.00 9.19 9.60
CA CYS A 58 -5.17 8.20 10.31
C CYS A 58 -3.82 7.88 9.64
N MET A 59 -3.33 8.74 8.73
CA MET A 59 -2.10 8.51 7.97
C MET A 59 -1.11 9.64 8.18
N GLU A 60 0.13 9.27 8.44
CA GLU A 60 1.26 10.20 8.56
C GLU A 60 2.31 9.92 7.49
N ARG A 61 2.81 10.97 6.84
CA ARG A 61 3.84 10.88 5.80
C ARG A 61 5.08 11.66 6.21
N THR A 62 6.22 10.98 6.26
CA THR A 62 7.53 11.59 6.43
C THR A 62 8.36 11.50 5.15
N MET A 63 9.13 12.55 4.86
CA MET A 63 9.96 12.65 3.67
C MET A 63 11.35 13.10 4.08
N GLU A 64 12.34 12.23 3.88
CA GLU A 64 13.73 12.45 4.23
C GLU A 64 14.55 12.59 2.93
N PRO A 65 15.24 13.73 2.70
CA PRO A 65 16.14 13.86 1.57
C PRO A 65 17.41 13.01 1.80
N LEU A 66 17.81 12.25 0.80
CA LEU A 66 19.06 11.48 0.83
C LEU A 66 20.21 12.29 0.21
N PRO A 67 21.47 11.99 0.58
CA PRO A 67 22.65 12.68 0.06
C PRO A 67 22.80 12.61 -1.47
N ASN A 68 22.25 11.57 -2.10
CA ASN A 68 22.29 11.36 -3.54
C ASN A 68 21.18 12.13 -4.31
N GLY A 69 20.38 12.94 -3.61
CA GLY A 69 19.24 13.67 -4.17
C GLY A 69 17.93 12.88 -4.20
N ASP A 70 17.95 11.59 -3.85
CA ASP A 70 16.74 10.78 -3.73
C ASP A 70 15.91 11.20 -2.52
N GLN A 71 14.64 10.80 -2.49
CA GLN A 71 13.74 11.04 -1.38
C GLN A 71 13.29 9.72 -0.78
N LYS A 72 13.59 9.50 0.50
CA LYS A 72 13.03 8.39 1.26
C LYS A 72 11.69 8.84 1.82
N ILE A 73 10.65 8.09 1.50
CA ILE A 73 9.27 8.40 1.83
C ILE A 73 8.76 7.27 2.70
N THR A 74 8.31 7.60 3.90
CA THR A 74 7.66 6.66 4.82
C THR A 74 6.20 7.09 4.96
N LEU A 75 5.30 6.13 4.78
CA LEU A 75 3.88 6.30 5.06
C LEU A 75 3.50 5.36 6.19
N THR A 76 2.90 5.91 7.24
CA THR A 76 2.44 5.19 8.42
C THR A 76 0.92 5.31 8.52
N PHE A 77 0.26 4.20 8.77
CA PHE A 77 -1.18 4.07 9.01
C PHE A 77 -1.38 3.73 10.48
N ASP A 78 -2.13 4.57 11.18
CA ASP A 78 -2.58 4.32 12.54
C ASP A 78 -3.94 3.61 12.50
N LEU A 79 -3.94 2.31 12.81
CA LEU A 79 -5.16 1.51 12.84
C LEU A 79 -6.03 1.78 14.08
N THR A 80 -5.52 2.50 15.10
CA THR A 80 -6.34 2.89 16.26
C THR A 80 -7.35 3.97 15.90
N SER A 81 -7.00 4.85 14.96
CA SER A 81 -7.87 5.91 14.43
C SER A 81 -8.61 5.51 13.14
N CYS A 82 -8.22 4.40 12.50
CA CYS A 82 -8.79 3.97 11.23
C CYS A 82 -10.24 3.47 11.36
N THR A 83 -11.09 3.83 10.40
CA THR A 83 -12.50 3.36 10.34
C THR A 83 -12.71 2.17 9.40
N PHE A 84 -11.64 1.62 8.80
CA PHE A 84 -11.68 0.48 7.87
C PHE A 84 -12.67 0.65 6.70
N CYS A 85 -12.88 1.90 6.26
CA CYS A 85 -13.88 2.22 5.23
C CYS A 85 -13.47 1.89 3.79
N SER A 86 -12.22 1.47 3.54
CA SER A 86 -11.64 1.16 2.22
C SER A 86 -11.42 2.33 1.25
N MET A 87 -11.73 3.58 1.64
CA MET A 87 -11.54 4.73 0.75
C MET A 87 -10.09 4.90 0.27
N CYS A 88 -9.11 4.65 1.12
CA CYS A 88 -7.71 4.73 0.73
C CYS A 88 -7.32 3.69 -0.35
N ALA A 89 -7.86 2.48 -0.29
CA ALA A 89 -7.64 1.42 -1.28
C ALA A 89 -8.37 1.68 -2.59
N ASP A 90 -9.60 2.21 -2.51
CA ASP A 90 -10.42 2.50 -3.69
C ASP A 90 -9.82 3.62 -4.53
N PHE A 91 -9.40 4.72 -3.88
CA PHE A 91 -8.80 5.89 -4.54
C PHE A 91 -7.30 5.75 -4.84
N CYS A 92 -6.66 4.65 -4.43
CA CYS A 92 -5.27 4.40 -4.80
C CYS A 92 -5.17 3.94 -6.27
N ALA A 93 -4.72 4.84 -7.14
CA ALA A 93 -4.55 4.56 -8.58
C ALA A 93 -3.56 3.41 -8.86
N ARG A 94 -2.60 3.16 -7.95
CA ARG A 94 -1.58 2.10 -8.07
C ARG A 94 -1.93 0.83 -7.30
N LYS A 95 -3.06 0.81 -6.58
CA LYS A 95 -3.46 -0.30 -5.71
C LYS A 95 -2.39 -0.72 -4.71
N SER A 96 -1.68 0.28 -4.17
CA SER A 96 -0.65 0.09 -3.14
C SER A 96 -1.20 -0.15 -1.74
N ILE A 97 -2.52 -0.08 -1.55
CA ILE A 97 -3.18 -0.25 -0.27
C ILE A 97 -4.32 -1.23 -0.48
N GLU A 98 -4.38 -2.26 0.36
CA GLU A 98 -5.46 -3.24 0.37
C GLU A 98 -5.94 -3.47 1.82
N LEU A 99 -7.15 -3.99 1.94
CA LEU A 99 -7.70 -4.41 3.22
C LEU A 99 -7.76 -5.94 3.20
N SER A 100 -7.15 -6.57 4.19
CA SER A 100 -7.08 -8.02 4.28
C SER A 100 -8.35 -8.63 4.86
N ASP A 101 -8.38 -9.95 4.91
CA ASP A 101 -9.35 -10.74 5.67
C ASP A 101 -8.98 -10.88 7.16
N ASP A 102 -7.86 -10.31 7.60
CA ASP A 102 -7.45 -10.32 9.01
C ASP A 102 -8.32 -9.37 9.83
N TYR A 103 -9.29 -9.95 10.53
CA TYR A 103 -10.18 -9.24 11.44
C TYR A 103 -9.81 -9.43 12.92
N MET A 104 -8.88 -10.33 13.23
CA MET A 104 -8.48 -10.65 14.60
C MET A 104 -7.29 -9.80 15.05
N ILE A 105 -7.44 -8.49 14.92
CA ILE A 105 -6.41 -7.51 15.27
C ILE A 105 -6.53 -7.20 16.76
N VAL A 106 -5.79 -7.93 17.59
CA VAL A 106 -5.73 -7.71 19.04
C VAL A 106 -4.30 -7.33 19.41
N GLY A 107 -4.15 -6.18 20.06
CA GLY A 107 -2.89 -5.64 20.53
C GLY A 107 -3.05 -5.10 21.94
N THR A 108 -1.94 -4.95 22.64
CA THR A 108 -1.92 -4.39 24.00
C THR A 108 -1.36 -2.97 24.02
N LYS A 109 -0.62 -2.60 22.98
CA LYS A 109 0.02 -1.30 22.86
C LYS A 109 -0.41 -0.62 21.56
N PRO A 110 -0.41 0.73 21.51
CA PRO A 110 -0.72 1.46 20.29
C PRO A 110 0.18 1.08 19.11
N GLU A 111 1.44 0.74 19.38
CA GLU A 111 2.42 0.39 18.33
C GLU A 111 2.04 -0.88 17.56
N ASP A 112 1.29 -1.80 18.17
CA ASP A 112 0.83 -3.05 17.54
C ASP A 112 -0.15 -2.77 16.36
N PHE A 113 -0.71 -1.57 16.33
CA PHE A 113 -1.69 -1.08 15.38
C PHE A 113 -1.10 -0.11 14.35
N LEU A 114 0.22 0.09 14.33
CA LEU A 114 0.89 0.93 13.33
C LEU A 114 1.37 0.08 12.16
N VAL A 115 0.90 0.40 10.96
CA VAL A 115 1.39 -0.21 9.71
C VAL A 115 2.22 0.83 8.99
N SER A 116 3.52 0.58 8.79
CA SER A 116 4.40 1.51 8.09
C SER A 116 5.09 0.84 6.92
N GLY A 117 5.33 1.61 5.86
CA GLY A 117 6.11 1.18 4.70
C GLY A 117 6.96 2.32 4.17
N THR A 118 8.19 1.99 3.79
CA THR A 118 9.18 2.97 3.30
C THR A 118 9.60 2.61 1.88
N PHE A 119 9.73 3.62 1.01
CA PHE A 119 10.33 3.46 -0.31
C PHE A 119 11.19 4.66 -0.71
N ILE A 120 12.08 4.44 -1.67
CA ILE A 120 12.99 5.47 -2.20
C ILE A 120 12.47 5.93 -3.55
N LYS A 121 12.13 7.22 -3.64
CA LYS A 121 11.82 7.89 -4.89
C LYS A 121 13.10 8.48 -5.46
N LYS A 122 13.50 7.98 -6.63
CA LYS A 122 14.69 8.48 -7.34
C LYS A 122 14.51 9.95 -7.75
N ALA A 123 15.57 10.73 -7.59
CA ALA A 123 15.60 12.11 -8.05
C ALA A 123 15.35 12.17 -9.57
N PRO A 124 14.64 13.18 -10.09
CA PRO A 124 14.66 13.47 -11.51
C PRO A 124 16.12 13.72 -11.93
N PRO A 125 16.56 13.27 -13.12
CA PRO A 125 17.89 13.62 -13.61
C PRO A 125 18.03 15.16 -13.60
N PRO A 126 19.22 15.68 -13.29
CA PRO A 126 19.45 17.12 -13.28
C PRO A 126 19.00 17.71 -14.61
N LYS A 127 18.21 18.78 -14.55
CA LYS A 127 17.80 19.51 -15.76
C LYS A 127 19.06 20.04 -16.42
N LEU A 128 19.48 19.40 -17.50
CA LEU A 128 20.64 19.84 -18.28
C LEU A 128 20.36 21.24 -18.82
N THR A 129 21.35 22.14 -18.72
CA THR A 129 21.26 23.43 -19.38
C THR A 129 21.24 23.23 -20.90
N PRO A 130 20.67 24.18 -21.69
CA PRO A 130 20.68 24.09 -23.15
C PRO A 130 22.09 23.89 -23.73
N GLU A 131 23.10 24.45 -23.05
CA GLU A 131 24.52 24.30 -23.39
C GLU A 131 25.03 22.86 -23.15
N GLN A 132 24.68 22.25 -22.02
CA GLN A 132 25.03 20.85 -21.73
C GLN A 132 24.35 19.86 -22.69
N ILE A 133 23.12 20.18 -23.15
CA ILE A 133 22.42 19.40 -24.17
C ILE A 133 23.13 19.52 -25.52
N ALA A 134 23.57 20.74 -25.90
CA ALA A 134 24.33 20.96 -27.12
C ALA A 134 25.68 20.24 -27.08
N GLU A 135 26.39 20.29 -25.95
CA GLU A 135 27.69 19.64 -25.78
C GLU A 135 27.59 18.10 -25.78
N LEU A 136 26.55 17.53 -25.15
CA LEU A 136 26.29 16.08 -25.19
C LEU A 136 25.89 15.61 -26.58
N LYS A 137 25.11 16.41 -27.33
CA LYS A 137 24.79 16.12 -28.73
C LYS A 137 26.04 16.16 -29.60
N ALA A 138 26.87 17.19 -29.47
CA ALA A 138 28.13 17.29 -30.20
C ALA A 138 29.09 16.13 -29.88
N LYS A 139 29.20 15.74 -28.61
CA LYS A 139 29.99 14.57 -28.19
C LYS A 139 29.41 13.25 -28.71
N ALA A 140 28.09 13.10 -28.76
CA ALA A 140 27.43 11.91 -29.31
C ALA A 140 27.59 11.82 -30.84
N GLU A 141 27.55 12.95 -31.55
CA GLU A 141 27.80 13.03 -33.00
C GLU A 141 29.27 12.75 -33.32
N ALA A 142 30.21 13.31 -32.55
CA ALA A 142 31.63 13.02 -32.69
C ALA A 142 31.95 11.53 -32.39
N ALA A 143 31.32 10.94 -31.37
CA ALA A 143 31.47 9.52 -31.07
C ALA A 143 30.85 8.60 -32.15
N LYS A 144 29.73 9.01 -32.76
CA LYS A 144 29.16 8.32 -33.92
C LYS A 144 30.04 8.43 -35.16
N ALA A 145 30.62 9.61 -35.42
CA ALA A 145 31.56 9.80 -36.52
C ALA A 145 32.86 9.00 -36.32
N ALA A 146 33.38 8.95 -35.10
CA ALA A 146 34.54 8.13 -34.75
C ALA A 146 34.26 6.63 -34.86
N LYS A 147 33.06 6.17 -34.47
CA LYS A 147 32.64 4.77 -34.68
C LYS A 147 32.45 4.44 -36.16
N ALA A 148 31.83 5.32 -36.94
CA ALA A 148 31.67 5.12 -38.38
C ALA A 148 33.02 5.08 -39.12
N ALA A 149 34.00 5.88 -38.68
CA ALA A 149 35.37 5.85 -39.20
C ALA A 149 36.14 4.58 -38.78
N ALA A 150 35.89 4.05 -37.59
CA ALA A 150 36.47 2.78 -37.13
C ALA A 150 35.88 1.56 -37.86
N GLU A 151 34.59 1.61 -38.22
CA GLU A 151 33.90 0.54 -38.98
C GLU A 151 34.27 0.52 -40.48
N GLN A 152 34.85 1.62 -41.00
CA GLN A 152 35.35 1.73 -42.37
C GLN A 152 36.84 1.33 -42.53
N ALA A 153 37.54 1.00 -41.43
CA ALA A 153 38.96 0.62 -41.43
C ALA A 153 39.20 -0.90 -41.26
N ASP A 154 38.16 -1.70 -41.06
CA ASP A 154 38.19 -3.17 -40.90
C ASP A 154 37.62 -3.89 -42.15
N GLY A 155 37.91 -3.37 -43.35
CA GLY A 155 37.47 -3.92 -44.64
C GLY A 155 38.62 -4.02 -45.64
#